data_AF-A0AAQ4EXY7-F1
#
_entry.id   AF-A0AAQ4EXY7-F1
#
_cell.length_a   1.000
_cell.length_b   1.000
_cell.length_c   1.000
_cell.angle_alpha   90.00
_cell.angle_beta   90.00
_cell.angle_gamma   90.00
#
_symmetry.space_group_name_H-M   'P 1'
#
loop_
_entity.id
_entity.type
_entity.pdbx_description
1 polymer ?
#
loop_
_entity_poly.entity_id
_entity_poly.type
_entity_poly.pdbx_seq_one_letter_code
_entity_poly.pdbx_strand_id
1 'polypeptide(L)'
;MLAARFFVKPPPAPPRKDQALGNVIMSEAKEEKLEAHQVDVLPFSISKVKLFESTISHPVGSMWNPETSFRELTAPKVVAKLGQVIDPIDADALLLKNKSEAVDKLLERQKAEEERQQQPPRRGRRKK
;
A
#
# COMPACT_ATOMS: atom_id res chain seq x y z
N MET A 1 3.38 44.94 54.82
CA MET A 1 2.38 43.94 54.40
C MET A 1 3.13 42.68 54.01
N LEU A 2 2.96 41.59 54.76
CA LEU A 2 3.67 40.33 54.54
C LEU A 2 3.02 39.59 53.35
N ALA A 3 3.81 39.26 52.34
CA ALA A 3 3.37 38.46 51.20
C ALA A 3 3.07 37.02 51.66
N ALA A 4 1.80 36.63 51.60
CA ALA A 4 1.37 35.25 51.86
C ALA A 4 1.86 34.34 50.74
N ARG A 5 2.74 33.39 51.07
CA ARG A 5 3.21 32.34 50.16
C ARG A 5 2.09 31.32 49.96
N PHE A 6 1.39 31.38 48.82
CA PHE A 6 0.44 30.35 48.43
C PHE A 6 1.18 29.07 48.02
N PHE A 7 1.08 28.03 48.84
CA PHE A 7 1.43 26.67 48.43
C PHE A 7 0.23 26.06 47.69
N VAL A 8 0.20 26.23 46.37
CA VAL A 8 -0.74 25.49 45.51
C VAL A 8 -0.24 24.05 45.43
N LYS A 9 -1.04 23.10 45.92
CA LYS A 9 -0.72 21.68 45.76
C LYS A 9 -0.78 21.34 44.26
N PRO A 10 0.22 20.64 43.71
CA PRO A 10 0.19 20.23 42.32
C PRO A 10 -1.03 19.33 42.05
N PRO A 11 -1.60 19.37 40.84
CA PRO A 11 -2.66 18.45 40.46
C PRO A 11 -2.18 17.00 40.65
N PRO A 12 -3.06 16.08 41.09
CA PRO A 12 -2.70 14.68 41.26
C PRO A 12 -2.26 14.08 39.91
N ALA A 13 -1.31 13.17 39.96
CA ALA A 13 -0.88 12.43 38.78
C ALA A 13 -2.07 11.70 38.13
N PRO A 14 -2.08 11.55 36.80
CA PRO A 14 -3.13 10.79 36.13
C PRO A 14 -3.21 9.36 36.71
N PRO A 15 -4.42 8.79 36.83
CA PRO A 15 -4.58 7.43 37.31
C PRO A 15 -3.88 6.45 36.37
N ARG A 16 -3.31 5.39 36.94
CA ARG A 16 -2.63 4.34 36.18
C ARG A 16 -3.60 3.66 35.23
N LYS A 17 -3.11 3.24 34.06
CA LYS A 17 -3.94 2.59 33.03
C LYS A 17 -4.48 1.23 33.46
N ASP A 18 -3.77 0.55 34.35
CA ASP A 18 -4.09 -0.78 34.85
C ASP A 18 -5.09 -0.79 36.03
N GLN A 19 -5.54 0.38 36.52
CA GLN A 19 -6.43 0.46 37.69
C GLN A 19 -7.75 -0.32 37.55
N ALA A 20 -8.27 -0.45 36.32
CA ALA A 20 -9.50 -1.19 36.04
C ALA A 20 -9.28 -2.71 35.91
N LEU A 21 -8.03 -3.17 35.90
CA LEU A 21 -7.66 -4.58 35.71
C LEU A 21 -7.28 -5.20 37.05
N GLY A 22 -7.90 -6.33 37.41
CA GLY A 22 -7.72 -6.91 38.75
C GLY A 22 -6.32 -7.47 39.02
N ASN A 23 -5.77 -8.24 38.08
CA ASN A 23 -4.54 -9.03 38.29
C ASN A 23 -3.36 -8.57 37.43
N VAL A 24 -3.45 -7.39 36.83
CA VAL A 24 -2.46 -6.91 35.86
C VAL A 24 -1.74 -5.71 36.45
N ILE A 25 -0.42 -5.80 36.53
CA ILE A 25 0.45 -4.68 36.89
C ILE A 25 1.29 -4.36 35.65
N MET A 26 1.09 -3.18 35.07
CA MET A 26 1.85 -2.72 33.90
C MET A 26 2.93 -1.73 34.33
N SER A 27 4.14 -1.89 33.79
CA SER A 27 5.17 -0.85 33.88
C SER A 27 4.89 0.21 32.83
N GLU A 28 4.75 1.48 33.25
CA GLU A 28 4.57 2.62 32.35
C GLU A 28 5.90 3.35 32.05
N ALA A 29 7.04 2.75 32.41
CA ALA A 29 8.36 3.29 32.12
C ALA A 29 8.69 3.24 30.63
N LYS A 30 9.35 4.28 30.10
CA LYS A 30 9.81 4.35 28.72
C LYS A 30 11.16 3.63 28.59
N GLU A 31 11.31 2.82 27.55
CA GLU A 31 12.55 2.13 27.21
C GLU A 31 13.42 2.99 26.27
N GLU A 32 14.57 3.47 26.77
CA GLU A 32 15.50 4.33 26.00
C GLU A 32 16.07 3.63 24.76
N LYS A 33 16.26 2.31 24.81
CA LYS A 33 16.78 1.52 23.67
C LYS A 33 15.79 1.41 22.53
N LEU A 34 14.49 1.37 22.83
CA LEU A 34 13.43 1.28 21.82
C LEU A 34 13.19 2.62 21.14
N GLU A 35 13.41 3.72 21.86
CA GLU A 35 13.25 5.08 21.33
C GLU A 35 14.08 5.31 20.07
N ALA A 36 15.32 4.80 20.01
CA ALA A 36 16.19 4.93 18.84
C ALA A 36 15.64 4.28 17.55
N HIS A 37 14.68 3.36 17.67
CA HIS A 37 14.06 2.67 16.53
C HIS A 37 12.65 3.19 16.20
N GLN A 38 12.10 4.06 17.05
CA GLN A 38 10.80 4.68 16.82
C GLN A 38 10.95 5.97 16.01
N VAL A 39 9.85 6.37 15.35
CA VAL A 39 9.83 7.60 14.57
C VAL A 39 9.42 8.75 15.48
N ASP A 40 10.30 9.75 15.63
CA ASP A 40 10.04 10.92 16.48
C ASP A 40 8.98 11.86 15.89
N VAL A 41 9.01 12.07 14.57
CA VAL A 41 8.13 13.00 13.86
C VAL A 41 7.58 12.35 12.60
N LEU A 42 6.29 12.56 12.33
CA LEU A 42 5.64 12.02 11.14
C LEU A 42 6.34 12.49 9.85
N PRO A 43 6.51 11.58 8.86
CA PRO A 43 7.12 11.94 7.60
C PRO A 43 6.24 12.90 6.80
N PHE A 44 6.91 13.71 5.98
CA PHE A 44 6.25 14.63 5.05
C PHE A 44 5.24 13.87 4.17
N SER A 45 4.07 14.46 3.93
CA SER A 45 2.84 13.89 3.32
C SER A 45 1.85 13.18 4.26
N ILE A 46 2.24 12.77 5.47
CA ILE A 46 1.31 12.09 6.40
C ILE A 46 0.93 13.02 7.57
N SER A 47 -0.38 13.21 7.78
CA SER A 47 -0.90 14.12 8.81
C SER A 47 -1.30 13.43 10.11
N LYS A 48 -1.64 12.14 10.09
CA LYS A 48 -2.17 11.39 11.24
C LYS A 48 -1.28 10.19 11.55
N VAL A 49 -1.01 9.96 12.84
CA VAL A 49 -0.22 8.82 13.32
C VAL A 49 -0.82 7.49 12.87
N LYS A 50 -2.14 7.33 13.01
CA LYS A 50 -2.87 6.11 12.59
C LYS A 50 -2.68 5.79 11.10
N LEU A 51 -2.56 6.81 10.25
CA LEU A 51 -2.35 6.60 8.81
C LEU A 51 -0.93 6.11 8.53
N PHE A 52 0.06 6.68 9.23
CA PHE A 52 1.45 6.24 9.13
C PHE A 52 1.58 4.77 9.55
N GLU A 53 1.09 4.42 10.73
CA GLU A 53 1.12 3.05 11.25
C GLU A 53 0.41 2.06 10.31
N SER A 54 -0.73 2.45 9.75
CA SER A 54 -1.45 1.63 8.77
C SER A 54 -0.71 1.45 7.46
N THR A 55 0.15 2.39 7.06
CA THR A 55 0.89 2.34 5.80
C THR A 55 2.09 1.42 5.91
N ILE A 56 2.79 1.41 7.05
CA ILE A 56 3.98 0.59 7.28
C ILE A 56 3.69 -0.77 7.94
N SER A 57 2.43 -1.07 8.25
CA SER A 57 2.04 -2.28 8.99
C SER A 57 2.34 -3.58 8.25
N HIS A 58 2.43 -3.55 6.92
CA HIS A 58 2.65 -4.74 6.10
C HIS A 58 4.11 -4.85 5.66
N PRO A 59 4.75 -6.02 5.83
CA PRO A 59 6.11 -6.23 5.37
C PRO A 59 6.18 -6.36 3.85
N VAL A 60 7.26 -5.86 3.23
CA VAL A 60 7.44 -5.90 1.77
C VAL A 60 8.25 -7.13 1.32
N GLY A 61 9.06 -7.74 2.18
CA GLY A 61 10.05 -8.76 1.79
C GLY A 61 9.47 -10.07 1.22
N SER A 62 10.28 -10.76 0.40
CA SER A 62 9.92 -12.04 -0.25
C SER A 62 9.63 -13.19 0.72
N MET A 63 10.00 -13.07 2.00
CA MET A 63 9.71 -14.10 3.00
C MET A 63 8.25 -14.06 3.48
N TRP A 64 7.60 -12.91 3.36
CA TRP A 64 6.22 -12.69 3.81
C TRP A 64 5.22 -12.61 2.65
N ASN A 65 5.70 -12.33 1.44
CA ASN A 65 4.88 -12.13 0.24
C ASN A 65 5.27 -13.11 -0.88
N PRO A 66 4.31 -13.62 -1.68
CA PRO A 66 4.64 -14.43 -2.86
C PRO A 66 5.41 -13.62 -3.90
N GLU A 67 6.20 -14.32 -4.72
CA GLU A 67 7.12 -13.70 -5.69
C GLU A 67 6.43 -12.71 -6.64
N THR A 68 5.21 -12.99 -7.08
CA THR A 68 4.42 -12.10 -7.94
C THR A 68 4.15 -10.76 -7.25
N SER A 69 3.58 -10.80 -6.05
CA SER A 69 3.30 -9.60 -5.27
C SER A 69 4.57 -8.86 -4.84
N PHE A 70 5.66 -9.58 -4.55
CA PHE A 70 6.95 -8.97 -4.22
C PHE A 70 7.48 -8.15 -5.40
N ARG A 71 7.44 -8.72 -6.61
CA ARG A 71 7.83 -8.02 -7.84
C ARG A 71 6.96 -6.80 -8.12
N GLU A 72 5.66 -6.88 -7.87
CA GLU A 72 4.74 -5.75 -8.03
C GLU A 72 4.98 -4.63 -7.01
N LEU A 73 5.15 -4.98 -5.72
CA LEU A 73 5.37 -4.00 -4.65
C LEU A 73 6.72 -3.30 -4.72
N THR A 74 7.74 -3.98 -5.24
CA THR A 74 9.10 -3.44 -5.38
C THR A 74 9.39 -2.82 -6.75
N ALA A 75 8.44 -2.90 -7.70
CA ALA A 75 8.60 -2.29 -9.01
C ALA A 75 8.66 -0.75 -8.88
N PRO A 76 9.71 -0.09 -9.43
CA PRO A 76 9.81 1.36 -9.37
C PRO A 76 8.77 2.00 -10.30
N LYS A 77 8.28 3.18 -9.89
CA LYS A 77 7.29 3.95 -10.68
C LYS A 77 7.79 4.37 -12.06
N VAL A 78 9.10 4.62 -12.18
CA VAL A 78 9.74 5.04 -13.43
C VAL A 78 10.85 4.05 -13.76
N VAL A 79 10.77 3.46 -14.94
CA VAL A 79 11.77 2.52 -15.48
C VAL A 79 12.32 3.11 -16.77
N ALA A 80 13.61 3.41 -16.79
CA ALA A 80 14.33 3.80 -18.00
C ALA A 80 14.98 2.56 -18.63
N LYS A 81 14.83 2.40 -19.95
CA LYS A 81 15.47 1.32 -20.69
C LYS A 81 16.90 1.71 -21.04
N LEU A 82 17.85 0.82 -20.77
CA LEU A 82 19.25 1.02 -21.13
C LEU A 82 19.40 1.09 -22.66
N GLY A 83 20.24 2.02 -23.13
CA GLY A 83 20.54 2.18 -24.55
C GLY A 83 19.49 2.92 -25.38
N GLN A 84 18.38 3.36 -24.77
CA GLN A 84 17.36 4.15 -25.45
C GLN A 84 17.44 5.62 -25.03
N VAL A 85 17.52 6.53 -26.00
CA VAL A 85 17.41 7.98 -25.76
C VAL A 85 15.98 8.29 -25.31
N ILE A 86 15.85 9.12 -24.27
CA ILE A 86 14.56 9.55 -23.74
C ILE A 86 14.18 10.86 -24.41
N ASP A 87 13.31 10.76 -25.42
CA ASP A 87 12.76 11.93 -26.11
C ASP A 87 11.74 12.66 -25.22
N PRO A 88 11.58 13.99 -25.40
CA PRO A 88 10.55 14.76 -24.69
C PRO A 88 9.15 14.23 -25.00
N ILE A 89 8.20 14.54 -24.12
CA ILE A 89 6.83 14.05 -24.27
C ILE A 89 6.11 14.79 -25.40
N ASP A 90 5.62 14.04 -26.38
CA ASP A 90 4.74 14.56 -27.44
C ASP A 90 3.26 14.44 -27.04
N ALA A 91 2.43 15.35 -27.55
CA ALA A 91 1.00 15.38 -27.24
C ALA A 91 0.27 14.05 -27.58
N ASP A 92 0.69 13.38 -28.64
CA ASP A 92 0.15 12.08 -29.07
C ASP A 92 0.52 10.93 -28.12
N ALA A 93 1.62 11.07 -27.36
CA ALA A 93 2.04 10.06 -26.38
C ALA A 93 1.20 10.08 -25.10
N LEU A 94 0.42 11.15 -24.86
CA LEU A 94 -0.50 11.26 -23.73
C LEU A 94 -1.77 10.41 -23.92
N LEU A 95 -2.08 10.04 -25.16
CA LEU A 95 -3.15 9.10 -25.47
C LEU A 95 -2.64 7.68 -25.16
N LEU A 96 -2.96 7.21 -23.95
CA LEU A 96 -2.57 5.91 -23.39
C LEU A 96 -2.56 4.76 -24.43
N LYS A 97 -1.38 4.48 -25.01
CA LYS A 97 -1.15 3.39 -25.98
C LYS A 97 -1.51 2.00 -25.43
N ASN A 98 -1.62 1.84 -24.11
CA ASN A 98 -1.97 0.57 -23.47
C ASN A 98 -3.48 0.25 -23.54
N LYS A 99 -4.35 1.25 -23.79
CA LYS A 99 -5.80 1.01 -23.93
C LYS A 99 -6.14 0.46 -25.31
N SER A 100 -5.44 0.91 -26.36
CA SER A 100 -5.70 0.45 -27.73
C SER A 100 -5.41 -1.04 -27.89
N GLU A 101 -4.26 -1.53 -27.42
CA GLU A 101 -3.91 -2.96 -27.56
C GLU A 101 -4.88 -3.90 -26.84
N ALA A 102 -5.44 -3.47 -25.70
CA ALA A 102 -6.43 -4.24 -24.95
C ALA A 102 -7.80 -4.23 -25.65
N VAL A 103 -8.18 -3.09 -26.23
CA VAL A 103 -9.42 -2.95 -27.02
C VAL A 103 -9.34 -3.76 -28.32
N ASP A 104 -8.20 -3.73 -29.01
CA ASP A 104 -7.97 -4.47 -30.25
C ASP A 104 -8.06 -5.99 -30.02
N LYS A 105 -7.43 -6.49 -28.95
CA LYS A 105 -7.54 -7.92 -28.56
C LYS A 105 -8.96 -8.34 -28.16
N LEU A 106 -9.75 -7.41 -27.60
CA LEU A 106 -11.12 -7.68 -27.21
C LEU A 106 -12.05 -7.73 -28.45
N LEU A 107 -11.81 -6.84 -29.42
CA LEU A 107 -12.51 -6.84 -30.71
C LEU A 107 -12.21 -8.09 -31.53
N GLU A 108 -10.95 -8.54 -31.56
CA GLU A 108 -10.53 -9.80 -32.20
C GLU A 108 -11.23 -11.02 -31.58
N ARG A 109 -11.37 -11.06 -30.25
CA ARG A 109 -12.09 -12.13 -29.55
C ARG A 109 -13.57 -12.16 -29.89
N GLN A 110 -14.22 -10.99 -29.95
CA GLN A 110 -15.62 -10.87 -30.33
C GLN A 110 -15.86 -11.35 -31.77
N LYS A 111 -15.01 -10.95 -32.72
CA LYS A 111 -15.07 -11.43 -34.11
C LYS A 111 -14.87 -12.94 -34.21
N ALA A 112 -13.93 -13.51 -33.47
CA ALA A 112 -13.69 -14.96 -33.45
C ALA A 112 -14.87 -15.74 -32.82
N GLU A 113 -15.57 -15.17 -31.83
CA GLU A 113 -16.79 -15.74 -31.26
C GLU A 113 -17.97 -15.69 -32.24
N GLU A 114 -18.13 -14.58 -32.97
CA GLU A 114 -19.13 -14.45 -34.02
C GLU A 114 -18.88 -15.43 -35.18
N GLU A 115 -17.64 -15.59 -35.63
CA GLU A 115 -17.27 -16.57 -36.66
C GLU A 115 -17.49 -18.02 -36.22
N ARG A 116 -17.31 -18.33 -34.93
CA ARG A 116 -17.64 -19.65 -34.35
C ARG A 116 -19.14 -19.90 -34.33
N GLN A 117 -19.95 -18.87 -34.08
CA GLN A 117 -21.41 -18.96 -34.07
C GLN A 117 -22.02 -19.07 -35.48
N GLN A 118 -21.33 -18.53 -36.49
CA GLN A 118 -21.77 -18.58 -37.89
C GLN A 118 -21.36 -19.86 -38.65
N GLN A 119 -20.54 -20.75 -38.05
CA GLN A 119 -20.17 -22.03 -38.68
C GLN A 119 -21.26 -23.09 -38.53
N PRO A 120 -21.78 -23.68 -39.63
CA PRO A 120 -22.75 -24.77 -39.53
C PRO A 120 -22.08 -26.02 -38.95
N PRO A 121 -22.83 -26.86 -38.19
CA PRO A 121 -22.27 -28.02 -37.52
C PRO A 121 -21.63 -28.97 -38.53
N ARG A 122 -20.33 -29.26 -38.36
CA ARG A 122 -19.61 -30.21 -39.20
C ARG A 122 -20.22 -31.60 -39.04
N ARG A 123 -20.93 -32.09 -40.07
CA ARG A 123 -21.46 -33.46 -40.13
C ARG A 123 -20.31 -34.46 -39.95
N GLY A 124 -20.31 -35.14 -38.81
CA GLY A 124 -19.36 -36.20 -38.51
C GLY A 124 -19.46 -37.32 -39.54
N ARG A 125 -18.35 -37.61 -40.23
CA ARG A 125 -18.24 -38.71 -41.18
C ARG A 125 -18.34 -40.04 -40.41
N ARG A 126 -19.52 -40.66 -40.41
CA ARG A 126 -19.71 -42.04 -39.90
C ARG A 126 -18.77 -42.98 -40.67
N LYS A 127 -17.80 -43.58 -39.98
CA LYS A 127 -17.02 -44.69 -40.54
C LYS A 127 -17.89 -45.94 -40.55
N LYS A 128 -17.86 -46.67 -41.68
CA LYS A 128 -18.46 -48.01 -41.84
C LYS A 128 -17.63 -49.05 -41.11
#